data_AF-A0AAC9HND2-F1
#
_entry.id   AF-A0AAC9HND2-F1
#
_cell.length_a   1.000
_cell.length_b   1.000
_cell.length_c   1.000
_cell.angle_alpha   90.00
_cell.angle_beta   90.00
_cell.angle_gamma   90.00
#
_symmetry.space_group_name_H-M   'P 1'
#
loop_
_entity.id
_entity.type
_entity.pdbx_description
1 polymer ?
#
loop_
_entity_poly.entity_id
_entity_poly.type
_entity_poly.pdbx_seq_one_letter_code
_entity_poly.pdbx_strand_id
1 'polypeptide(L)'
;MEDRGYPTDPGPGPAVSGGSFEVDPENIQKLIDGLNEAIDELNDISRDATSRLGQLQPPGADDYSTGAVRLITDRVLEDDGAHGAANKAFREALEATVDNLTTTLNEYRRIEEENSQIGNIDV
;
A
#
# COMPACT_ATOMS: atom_id res chain seq x y z
N MET A 1 41.99 -9.94 -10.00
CA MET A 1 40.99 -9.49 -9.02
C MET A 1 39.68 -9.48 -9.77
N GLU A 2 38.90 -10.55 -9.63
CA GLU A 2 37.66 -10.73 -10.39
C GLU A 2 36.59 -9.79 -9.83
N ASP A 3 36.13 -8.91 -10.69
CA ASP A 3 34.98 -8.04 -10.51
C ASP A 3 33.73 -8.92 -10.40
N ARG A 4 33.37 -9.29 -9.17
CA ARG A 4 32.09 -9.93 -8.86
C ARG A 4 31.01 -8.86 -8.91
N GLY A 5 30.58 -8.54 -10.13
CA GLY A 5 29.43 -7.69 -10.38
C GLY A 5 28.23 -8.22 -9.61
N TYR A 6 27.80 -7.47 -8.61
CA TYR A 6 26.51 -7.69 -7.97
C TYR A 6 25.44 -7.52 -9.05
N PRO A 7 24.49 -8.46 -9.21
CA PRO A 7 23.34 -8.21 -10.06
C PRO A 7 22.66 -6.96 -9.51
N THR A 8 22.58 -5.92 -10.35
CA THR A 8 21.68 -4.79 -10.10
C THR A 8 20.29 -5.37 -10.12
N ASP A 9 19.80 -5.77 -8.94
CA ASP A 9 18.42 -6.11 -8.73
C ASP A 9 17.61 -4.91 -9.26
N PRO A 10 16.80 -5.08 -10.31
CA PRO A 10 15.88 -4.04 -10.71
C PRO A 10 14.89 -3.98 -9.56
N GLY A 11 15.18 -3.13 -8.57
CA GLY A 11 14.32 -2.88 -7.42
C GLY A 11 12.88 -2.75 -7.91
N PRO A 12 11.89 -3.14 -7.08
CA PRO A 12 10.52 -3.43 -7.50
C PRO A 12 10.08 -2.41 -8.55
N GLY A 13 9.96 -2.87 -9.79
CA GLY A 13 9.68 -2.03 -10.94
C GLY A 13 8.43 -1.19 -10.67
N PRO A 14 8.32 0.00 -11.28
CA PRO A 14 7.20 0.90 -11.02
C PRO A 14 5.90 0.13 -11.16
N ALA A 15 5.08 0.15 -10.10
CA ALA A 15 3.76 -0.45 -10.12
C ALA A 15 3.03 0.10 -11.36
N VAL A 16 2.69 -0.79 -12.30
CA VAL A 16 2.04 -0.40 -13.55
C VAL A 16 0.63 0.06 -13.21
N SER A 17 0.45 1.35 -12.94
CA SER A 17 -0.86 1.98 -12.77
C SER A 17 -1.47 2.20 -14.15
N GLY A 18 -2.10 1.17 -14.72
CA GLY A 18 -2.60 1.29 -16.09
C GLY A 18 -3.50 0.17 -16.55
N GLY A 19 -4.53 -0.15 -15.77
CA GLY A 19 -5.65 -0.99 -16.21
C GLY A 19 -6.97 -0.37 -15.78
N SER A 20 -7.98 -0.36 -16.66
CA SER A 20 -9.36 -0.08 -16.24
C SER A 20 -9.94 -1.37 -15.68
N PHE A 21 -10.36 -1.34 -14.41
CA PHE A 21 -11.09 -2.45 -13.80
C PHE A 21 -12.58 -2.14 -13.87
N GLU A 22 -13.35 -3.06 -14.45
CA GLU A 22 -14.80 -2.98 -14.48
C GLU A 22 -15.33 -3.77 -13.27
N VAL A 23 -16.06 -3.10 -12.38
CA VAL A 23 -16.55 -3.68 -11.13
C VAL A 23 -18.07 -3.52 -11.11
N ASP A 24 -18.77 -4.63 -10.86
CA ASP A 24 -20.23 -4.61 -10.71
C ASP A 24 -20.62 -3.71 -9.53
N PRO A 25 -21.60 -2.79 -9.67
CA PRO A 25 -22.01 -1.86 -8.62
C PRO A 25 -22.36 -2.53 -7.29
N GLU A 26 -22.97 -3.72 -7.36
CA GLU A 26 -23.35 -4.54 -6.21
C GLU A 26 -22.15 -5.03 -5.40
N ASN A 27 -20.98 -5.15 -6.04
CA ASN A 27 -19.74 -5.66 -5.45
C ASN A 27 -18.74 -4.56 -5.07
N ILE A 28 -18.98 -3.29 -5.46
CA ILE A 28 -18.06 -2.18 -5.19
C ILE A 28 -17.82 -2.01 -3.68
N GLN A 29 -18.87 -2.12 -2.84
CA GLN A 29 -18.69 -1.99 -1.39
C GLN A 29 -17.77 -3.08 -0.83
N LYS A 30 -17.94 -4.33 -1.27
CA LYS A 30 -17.10 -5.45 -0.84
C LYS A 30 -15.65 -5.27 -1.30
N LEU A 31 -15.44 -4.71 -2.49
CA LEU A 31 -14.10 -4.37 -2.97
C LEU A 31 -13.47 -3.28 -2.10
N ILE A 32 -14.21 -2.20 -1.79
CA ILE A 32 -13.75 -1.14 -0.88
C ILE A 32 -13.36 -1.73 0.48
N ASP A 33 -14.18 -2.61 1.04
CA ASP A 33 -13.90 -3.25 2.33
C ASP A 33 -12.60 -4.07 2.28
N GLY A 34 -12.39 -4.85 1.21
CA GLY A 34 -11.16 -5.63 1.03
C GLY A 34 -9.91 -4.75 0.79
N LEU A 35 -10.05 -3.60 0.13
CA LEU A 35 -8.94 -2.65 -0.03
C LEU A 35 -8.58 -1.98 1.31
N ASN A 36 -9.57 -1.67 2.14
CA ASN A 36 -9.34 -1.16 3.50
C ASN A 36 -8.65 -2.20 4.38
N GLU A 37 -9.06 -3.47 4.30
CA GLU A 37 -8.38 -4.57 5.01
C GLU A 37 -6.92 -4.70 4.58
N ALA A 38 -6.64 -4.58 3.28
CA ALA A 38 -5.26 -4.58 2.78
C ALA A 38 -4.45 -3.38 3.28
N ILE A 39 -5.05 -2.20 3.39
CA ILE A 39 -4.40 -1.01 4.00
C ILE A 39 -4.06 -1.27 5.47
N ASP A 40 -4.97 -1.87 6.22
CA ASP A 40 -4.74 -2.22 7.63
C ASP A 40 -3.60 -3.24 7.78
N GLU A 41 -3.56 -4.26 6.91
CA GLU A 41 -2.47 -5.25 6.91
C GLU A 41 -1.12 -4.60 6.59
N LEU A 42 -1.07 -3.67 5.63
CA LEU A 42 0.15 -2.89 5.33
C LEU A 42 0.62 -2.05 6.54
N ASN A 43 -0.31 -1.47 7.29
CA ASN A 43 0.00 -0.73 8.51
C ASN A 43 0.57 -1.66 9.60
N ASP A 44 0.00 -2.86 9.76
CA ASP A 44 0.47 -3.85 10.72
C ASP A 44 1.86 -4.36 10.34
N ILE A 45 2.11 -4.68 9.07
CA ILE A 45 3.44 -5.04 8.57
C ILE A 45 4.45 -3.92 8.86
N SER A 46 4.06 -2.66 8.67
CA SER A 46 4.94 -1.51 8.98
C SER A 46 5.31 -1.47 10.46
N ARG A 47 4.32 -1.67 11.34
CA ARG A 47 4.53 -1.66 12.81
C ARG A 47 5.37 -2.85 13.26
N ASP A 48 5.13 -4.02 12.70
CA ASP A 48 5.88 -5.24 12.99
C ASP A 48 7.32 -5.15 12.50
N ALA A 49 7.55 -4.59 11.31
CA ALA A 49 8.89 -4.33 10.81
C ALA A 49 9.65 -3.40 11.77
N THR A 50 9.05 -2.28 12.16
CA THR A 50 9.65 -1.34 13.11
C THR A 50 9.95 -1.98 14.46
N SER A 51 9.02 -2.77 15.00
CA SER A 51 9.20 -3.41 16.31
C SER A 51 10.29 -4.48 16.29
N ARG A 52 10.37 -5.28 15.23
CA ARG A 52 11.34 -6.39 15.11
C ARG A 52 12.73 -5.90 14.72
N LEU A 53 12.83 -5.00 13.73
CA LEU A 53 14.10 -4.51 13.21
C LEU A 53 14.68 -3.38 14.06
N GLY A 54 13.84 -2.58 14.72
CA GLY A 54 14.28 -1.53 15.63
C GLY A 54 14.91 -2.07 16.92
N GLN A 55 14.63 -3.33 17.27
CA GLN A 55 15.17 -4.01 18.45
C GLN A 55 16.31 -4.99 18.11
N LEU A 56 16.74 -5.05 16.85
CA LEU A 56 17.77 -5.99 16.44
C LEU A 56 19.08 -5.64 17.15
N GLN A 57 19.66 -6.60 17.86
CA GLN A 57 21.00 -6.49 18.44
C GLN A 57 21.98 -7.36 17.66
N PRO A 58 23.21 -6.89 17.42
CA PRO A 58 24.22 -7.69 16.75
C PRO A 58 24.60 -8.91 17.62
N PRO A 59 24.99 -10.04 16.98
CA PRO A 59 25.46 -11.23 17.69
C PRO A 59 26.80 -11.02 18.42
N GLY A 60 27.55 -9.96 18.06
CA GLY A 60 28.75 -9.52 18.74
C GLY A 60 28.58 -8.09 19.25
N ALA A 61 28.97 -7.82 20.49
CA ALA A 61 28.88 -6.49 21.11
C ALA A 61 30.03 -5.55 20.69
N ASP A 62 30.63 -5.76 19.53
CA ASP A 62 31.66 -4.88 19.00
C ASP A 62 31.06 -3.66 18.28
N ASP A 63 31.82 -2.57 18.26
CA ASP A 63 31.37 -1.29 17.72
C ASP A 63 31.06 -1.37 16.21
N TYR A 64 31.75 -2.23 15.45
CA TYR A 64 31.53 -2.39 14.01
C TYR A 64 30.20 -3.10 13.73
N SER A 65 29.95 -4.22 14.42
CA SER A 65 28.70 -4.96 14.29
C SER A 65 27.49 -4.12 14.74
N THR A 66 27.65 -3.35 15.83
CA THR A 66 26.61 -2.41 16.30
C THR A 66 26.33 -1.30 15.29
N GLY A 67 27.39 -0.74 14.69
CA GLY A 67 27.26 0.27 13.62
C GLY A 67 26.58 -0.29 12.37
N ALA A 68 26.93 -1.51 11.96
CA ALA A 68 26.32 -2.18 10.81
C ALA A 68 24.83 -2.46 11.01
N VAL A 69 24.42 -2.95 12.19
CA VAL A 69 23.00 -3.17 12.52
C VAL A 69 22.23 -1.86 12.49
N ARG A 70 22.75 -0.78 13.08
CA ARG A 70 22.11 0.55 13.00
C ARG A 70 21.92 1.02 11.56
N LEU A 71 22.98 0.96 10.73
CA LEU A 71 22.92 1.38 9.33
C LEU A 71 21.88 0.59 8.52
N ILE A 72 21.78 -0.72 8.75
CA ILE A 72 20.80 -1.58 8.09
C ILE A 72 19.39 -1.22 8.57
N THR A 73 19.20 -1.09 9.88
CA THR A 73 17.91 -0.74 10.48
C THR A 73 17.43 0.63 10.00
N ASP A 74 18.29 1.64 9.99
CA ASP A 74 17.95 2.99 9.52
C ASP A 74 17.55 2.94 8.04
N ARG A 75 18.34 2.28 7.19
CA ARG A 75 18.06 2.20 5.74
C ARG A 75 16.83 1.38 5.38
N VAL A 76 16.37 0.52 6.28
CA VAL A 76 15.16 -0.30 6.08
C VAL A 76 13.92 0.39 6.67
N LEU A 77 14.04 0.99 7.86
CA LEU A 77 12.91 1.52 8.62
C LEU A 77 12.62 3.01 8.44
N GLU A 78 13.57 3.81 7.95
CA GLU A 78 13.29 5.22 7.67
C GLU A 78 12.19 5.35 6.61
N ASP A 79 11.46 6.48 6.66
CA ASP A 79 10.44 6.82 5.65
C ASP A 79 11.02 6.86 4.23
N ASP A 80 12.32 7.19 4.09
CA ASP A 80 13.10 7.15 2.84
C ASP A 80 13.83 5.80 2.62
N GLY A 81 13.70 4.88 3.58
CA GLY A 81 14.18 3.52 3.48
C GLY A 81 13.38 2.71 2.47
N ALA A 82 14.00 1.70 1.86
CA ALA A 82 13.38 0.97 0.74
C ALA A 82 12.05 0.30 1.14
N HIS A 83 11.92 -0.18 2.38
CA HIS A 83 10.69 -0.78 2.88
C HIS A 83 9.65 0.26 3.31
N GLY A 84 10.06 1.30 4.04
CA GLY A 84 9.17 2.39 4.45
C GLY A 84 8.55 3.11 3.24
N ALA A 85 9.39 3.50 2.28
CA ALA A 85 8.97 4.19 1.06
C ALA A 85 8.05 3.32 0.19
N ALA A 86 8.36 2.04 0.02
CA ALA A 86 7.53 1.13 -0.75
C ALA A 86 6.16 0.92 -0.09
N ASN A 87 6.13 0.68 1.22
CA ASN A 87 4.88 0.47 1.95
C ASN A 87 3.98 1.72 1.89
N LYS A 88 4.58 2.89 2.09
CA LYS A 88 3.89 4.18 1.93
C LYS A 88 3.29 4.35 0.54
N ALA A 89 4.07 4.08 -0.51
CA ALA A 89 3.60 4.20 -1.89
C ALA A 89 2.43 3.24 -2.20
N PHE A 90 2.48 2.00 -1.70
CA PHE A 90 1.38 1.05 -1.85
C PHE A 90 0.13 1.54 -1.11
N ARG A 91 0.27 2.01 0.13
CA ARG A 91 -0.86 2.53 0.91
C ARG A 91 -1.52 3.71 0.20
N GLU A 92 -0.74 4.69 -0.26
CA GLU A 92 -1.26 5.87 -0.99
C GLU A 92 -2.00 5.46 -2.27
N ALA A 93 -1.50 4.45 -3.00
CA ALA A 93 -2.16 3.95 -4.20
C ALA A 93 -3.50 3.24 -3.88
N LEU A 94 -3.56 2.47 -2.79
CA LEU A 94 -4.79 1.82 -2.34
C LEU A 94 -5.82 2.84 -1.85
N GLU A 95 -5.41 3.82 -1.04
CA GLU A 95 -6.26 4.92 -0.57
C GLU A 95 -6.86 5.70 -1.75
N ALA A 96 -6.03 6.07 -2.75
CA ALA A 96 -6.52 6.72 -3.96
C ALA A 96 -7.52 5.85 -4.75
N THR A 97 -7.33 4.53 -4.73
CA THR A 97 -8.27 3.59 -5.38
C THR A 97 -9.60 3.54 -4.63
N VAL A 98 -9.57 3.48 -3.30
CA VAL A 98 -10.77 3.50 -2.44
C VAL A 98 -11.56 4.80 -2.65
N ASP A 99 -10.88 5.94 -2.72
CA ASP A 99 -11.51 7.24 -2.94
C ASP A 99 -12.24 7.30 -4.30
N ASN A 100 -11.59 6.80 -5.35
CA ASN A 100 -12.18 6.75 -6.70
C ASN A 100 -13.42 5.82 -6.74
N LEU A 101 -13.33 4.64 -6.11
CA LEU A 101 -14.45 3.70 -6.04
C LEU A 101 -15.61 4.25 -5.22
N THR A 102 -15.32 4.92 -4.10
CA THR A 102 -16.33 5.54 -3.23
C THR A 102 -17.06 6.67 -3.97
N THR A 103 -16.31 7.50 -4.70
CA THR A 103 -16.89 8.57 -5.54
C THR A 103 -17.81 7.99 -6.60
N THR A 104 -17.36 6.95 -7.30
CA THR A 104 -18.12 6.27 -8.35
C THR A 104 -19.40 5.64 -7.80
N LEU A 105 -19.34 5.00 -6.63
CA LEU A 105 -20.50 4.39 -5.98
C LEU A 105 -21.54 5.45 -5.57
N ASN A 106 -21.09 6.58 -5.04
CA ASN A 106 -21.99 7.67 -4.64
C ASN A 106 -22.68 8.31 -5.85
N GLU A 107 -21.95 8.48 -6.96
CA GLU A 107 -22.52 8.97 -8.22
C GLU A 107 -23.55 8.00 -8.79
N TYR A 108 -23.25 6.70 -8.78
CA TYR A 108 -24.18 5.65 -9.21
C TYR A 108 -25.48 5.67 -8.39
N ARG A 109 -25.37 5.69 -7.05
CA ARG A 109 -26.54 5.76 -6.14
C ARG A 109 -27.38 7.01 -6.40
N ARG A 110 -26.75 8.16 -6.60
CA ARG A 110 -27.45 9.41 -6.91
C ARG A 110 -28.25 9.31 -8.21
N ILE A 111 -27.66 8.74 -9.27
CA ILE A 111 -28.34 8.56 -10.56
C ILE A 111 -29.53 7.60 -10.42
N GLU A 112 -29.39 6.51 -9.65
CA GLU A 112 -30.49 5.59 -9.37
C GLU A 112 -31.64 6.27 -8.60
N GLU A 113 -31.33 7.11 -7.61
CA GLU A 113 -32.32 7.88 -6.86
C GLU A 113 -33.07 8.90 -7.73
N GLU A 114 -32.34 9.63 -8.59
CA GLU A 114 -32.91 10.59 -9.54
C GLU A 114 -33.86 9.88 -10.53
N ASN A 115 -33.45 8.74 -11.10
CA ASN A 115 -34.29 7.95 -12.00
C ASN A 115 -35.52 7.35 -11.31
N SER A 116 -35.36 6.89 -10.06
CA SER A 116 -36.47 6.33 -9.27
C SER A 116 -37.51 7.39 -8.90
N GLN A 117 -37.11 8.65 -8.71
CA GLN A 117 -38.04 9.75 -8.47
C GLN A 117 -38.81 10.15 -9.73
N ILE A 118 -38.18 10.13 -10.90
CA ILE A 118 -38.85 10.43 -12.18
C ILE A 118 -39.90 9.36 -12.52
N GLY A 119 -39.60 8.07 -12.27
CA GLY A 119 -40.55 6.97 -12.50
C GLY A 119 -41.79 6.98 -11.60
N ASN A 120 -41.76 7.69 -10.46
CA ASN A 120 -42.88 7.82 -9.52
C ASN A 120 -43.77 9.05 -9.77
N ILE A 121 -43.48 9.87 -10.78
CA ILE A 121 -44.27 11.07 -11.11
C ILE A 121 -45.40 10.80 -12.12
N ASP A 122 -45.42 9.63 -12.76
CA ASP A 122 -46.50 9.22 -13.69
C ASP A 122 -47.26 7.98 -13.18
N VAL A 123 -48.14 8.15 -12.17
CA VAL A 123 -49.38 7.36 -11.97
C VAL A 123 -50.46 8.22 -11.30
#